data_AF-A0A640UMI7-F1
#
_entry.id   AF-A0A640UMI7-F1
#
_cell.length_a   1.000
_cell.length_b   1.000
_cell.length_c   1.000
_cell.angle_alpha   90.00
_cell.angle_beta   90.00
_cell.angle_gamma   90.00
#
_symmetry.space_group_name_H-M   'P 1'
#
loop_
_entity.id
_entity.type
_entity.pdbx_description
1 polymer ?
#
loop_
_entity_poly.entity_id
_entity_poly.type
_entity_poly.pdbx_seq_one_letter_code
_entity_poly.pdbx_strand_id
1 'polypeptide(L)'
;MRSENTLFVGGPLDGRVLPVLLGMTGQPPKTYEVPEPHDDGSPPTVHVYRRTPARVNRLGLPSGWKYEYDPEGKAPDAGPKWPWRKPR
;
A
#
# COMPACT_ATOMS: atom_id res chain seq x y z
N MET A 1 -7.75 16.97 7.58
CA MET A 1 -6.93 15.95 6.89
C MET A 1 -7.37 15.90 5.43
N ARG A 2 -6.45 15.66 4.48
CA ARG A 2 -6.77 15.57 3.04
C ARG A 2 -6.74 14.10 2.61
N SER A 3 -7.56 13.75 1.61
CA SER A 3 -7.56 12.44 0.96
C SER A 3 -7.44 12.59 -0.56
N GLU A 4 -6.92 11.57 -1.21
CA GLU A 4 -6.83 11.46 -2.67
C GLU A 4 -7.51 10.17 -3.14
N ASN A 5 -8.38 10.28 -4.15
CA ASN A 5 -9.00 9.13 -4.80
C ASN A 5 -7.93 8.38 -5.61
N THR A 6 -7.54 7.21 -5.12
CA THR A 6 -6.41 6.43 -5.65
C THR A 6 -6.90 5.12 -6.24
N LEU A 7 -6.45 4.80 -7.45
CA LEU A 7 -6.75 3.52 -8.12
C LEU A 7 -5.94 2.37 -7.51
N PHE A 8 -6.60 1.24 -7.28
CA PHE A 8 -6.00 -0.03 -6.89
C PHE A 8 -5.96 -0.98 -8.10
N VAL A 9 -4.83 -1.64 -8.32
CA VAL A 9 -4.58 -2.53 -9.46
C VAL A 9 -4.07 -3.87 -8.95
N GLY A 10 -4.68 -4.95 -9.44
CA GLY A 10 -4.46 -6.33 -9.00
C GLY A 10 -5.10 -6.67 -7.66
N GLY A 11 -5.03 -7.94 -7.27
CA GLY A 11 -5.53 -8.43 -5.98
C GLY A 11 -7.04 -8.24 -5.78
N PRO A 12 -7.53 -8.34 -4.53
CA PRO A 12 -8.96 -8.23 -4.22
C PRO A 12 -9.60 -6.86 -4.48
N LEU A 13 -8.82 -5.79 -4.59
CA LEU A 13 -9.30 -4.43 -4.83
C LEU A 13 -9.10 -3.96 -6.27
N ASP A 14 -8.81 -4.87 -7.19
CA ASP A 14 -8.54 -4.51 -8.58
C ASP A 14 -9.66 -3.64 -9.19
N GLY A 15 -9.26 -2.57 -9.87
CA GLY A 15 -10.16 -1.60 -10.51
C GLY A 15 -10.88 -0.64 -9.56
N ARG A 16 -10.72 -0.79 -8.23
CA ARG A 16 -11.39 0.10 -7.27
C ARG A 16 -10.63 1.41 -7.11
N VAL A 17 -11.38 2.49 -6.92
CA VAL A 17 -10.85 3.80 -6.56
C VAL A 17 -11.30 4.11 -5.14
N LEU A 18 -10.35 4.28 -4.22
CA LEU A 18 -10.64 4.55 -2.82
C LEU A 18 -10.05 5.90 -2.38
N PRO A 19 -10.72 6.65 -1.49
CA PRO A 19 -10.16 7.84 -0.88
C PRO A 19 -9.09 7.44 0.14
N VAL A 20 -7.83 7.68 -0.19
CA VAL A 20 -6.69 7.37 0.68
C VAL A 20 -6.24 8.64 1.38
N LEU A 21 -6.06 8.58 2.70
CA LEU A 21 -5.57 9.70 3.50
C LEU A 21 -4.14 10.06 3.10
N LEU A 22 -3.89 11.36 2.96
CA LEU A 22 -2.57 11.89 2.64
C LEU A 22 -1.79 12.20 3.91
N GLY A 23 -0.50 11.87 3.90
CA GLY A 23 0.43 12.28 4.95
C GLY A 23 0.75 13.77 4.89
N MET A 24 1.59 14.23 5.82
CA MET A 24 2.04 15.64 5.88
C MET A 24 2.71 16.12 4.58
N THR A 25 3.35 15.21 3.84
CA THR A 25 3.97 15.47 2.54
C THR A 25 2.98 15.56 1.38
N GLY A 26 1.68 15.41 1.66
CA GLY A 26 0.63 15.39 0.63
C GLY A 26 0.63 14.13 -0.23
N GLN A 27 1.35 13.08 0.20
CA GLN A 27 1.42 11.81 -0.54
C GLN A 27 0.63 10.72 0.19
N PRO A 28 -0.01 9.79 -0.54
CA PRO A 28 -0.57 8.58 0.06
C PRO A 28 0.51 7.78 0.80
N PRO A 29 0.18 6.87 1.73
CA PRO A 29 1.15 5.96 2.33
C PRO A 29 1.99 5.20 1.29
N LYS A 30 3.17 4.72 1.67
CA LYS A 30 3.99 3.90 0.77
C LYS A 30 3.34 2.52 0.51
N THR A 31 2.66 2.01 1.54
CA THR A 31 2.05 0.70 1.56
C THR A 31 0.64 0.84 2.13
N TYR A 32 -0.30 0.09 1.55
CA TYR A 32 -1.68 -0.02 2.02
C TYR A 32 -1.98 -1.49 2.31
N GLU A 33 -2.40 -1.79 3.53
CA GLU A 33 -2.68 -3.14 4.01
C GLU A 33 -4.17 -3.33 4.20
N VAL A 34 -4.70 -4.43 3.68
CA VAL A 34 -6.11 -4.80 3.77
C VAL A 34 -6.21 -6.18 4.42
N PRO A 35 -6.63 -6.25 5.69
CA PRO A 35 -6.92 -7.53 6.31
C PRO A 35 -8.24 -8.07 5.73
N GLU A 36 -8.19 -9.26 5.15
CA GLU A 36 -9.36 -10.06 4.82
C GLU A 36 -9.65 -11.01 5.99
N PRO A 37 -10.79 -10.84 6.68
CA PRO A 37 -11.17 -11.75 7.77
C PRO A 37 -11.60 -13.09 7.19
N HIS A 38 -11.23 -14.18 7.87
CA HIS A 38 -11.72 -15.52 7.57
C HIS A 38 -12.78 -15.95 8.59
N ASP A 39 -13.88 -16.54 8.11
CA ASP A 39 -14.98 -17.01 8.97
C ASP A 39 -14.64 -18.29 9.75
N ASP A 40 -13.57 -19.00 9.38
CA ASP A 40 -13.16 -20.28 9.96
C ASP A 40 -12.26 -20.14 11.21
N GLY A 41 -12.02 -18.91 11.68
CA GLY A 41 -11.18 -18.62 12.84
C GLY A 41 -9.68 -18.67 12.56
N SER A 42 -9.27 -18.80 11.29
CA SER A 42 -7.87 -18.68 10.89
C SER A 42 -7.39 -17.21 10.94
N PRO A 43 -6.07 -16.96 11.10
CA PRO A 43 -5.53 -15.61 11.08
C PRO A 43 -5.84 -14.89 9.75
N PRO A 44 -6.22 -13.60 9.78
CA PRO A 44 -6.63 -12.89 8.57
C PRO A 44 -5.50 -12.83 7.54
N THR A 45 -5.86 -13.03 6.27
CA THR A 45 -4.92 -12.80 5.17
C THR A 45 -4.76 -11.30 4.98
N VAL A 46 -3.52 -10.81 4.95
CA VAL A 46 -3.24 -9.39 4.71
C VAL A 46 -2.83 -9.20 3.26
N HIS A 47 -3.64 -8.45 2.51
CA HIS A 47 -3.29 -8.02 1.15
C HIS A 47 -2.52 -6.71 1.20
N VAL A 48 -1.33 -6.72 0.60
CA VAL A 48 -0.43 -5.57 0.57
C VAL A 48 -0.48 -4.92 -0.80
N TYR A 49 -0.60 -3.59 -0.82
CA TYR A 49 -0.47 -2.79 -2.04
C TYR A 49 0.64 -1.77 -1.89
N ARG A 50 1.46 -1.60 -2.94
CA ARG A 50 2.55 -0.61 -2.98
C ARG A 50 2.16 0.59 -3.80
N ARG A 51 2.46 1.78 -3.30
CA ARG A 51 2.25 3.04 -4.00
C ARG A 51 3.20 3.15 -5.19
N THR A 52 2.66 3.30 -6.39
CA THR A 52 3.42 3.50 -7.63
C THR A 52 2.91 4.74 -8.38
N PRO A 53 3.75 5.40 -9.20
CA PRO A 53 3.31 6.52 -10.04
C PRO A 53 2.18 6.08 -10.98
N ALA A 54 1.07 6.83 -11.02
CA ALA A 54 -0.02 6.53 -11.95
C ALA A 54 0.35 6.93 -13.39
N ARG A 55 1.00 8.08 -13.53
CA ARG A 55 1.57 8.59 -14.78
C ARG A 55 2.90 9.24 -14.49
N VAL A 56 3.84 9.15 -15.43
CA VAL A 56 5.07 9.94 -15.41
C VAL A 56 5.02 10.93 -16.56
N ASN A 57 5.36 12.20 -16.29
CA ASN A 57 5.43 13.20 -17.35
C ASN A 57 6.76 13.09 -18.11
N ARG A 58 6.94 13.91 -19.16
CA ARG A 58 8.18 13.92 -19.99
C ARG A 58 9.44 14.24 -19.18
N LEU A 59 9.31 14.89 -18.03
CA LEU A 59 10.41 15.22 -17.11
C LEU A 59 10.66 14.11 -16.08
N GLY A 60 9.96 12.98 -16.15
CA GLY A 60 10.07 11.88 -15.19
C GLY A 60 9.36 12.14 -13.85
N LEU A 61 8.59 13.22 -13.73
CA LEU A 61 7.86 13.53 -12.50
C LEU A 61 6.53 12.75 -12.45
N PRO A 62 6.20 12.12 -11.31
CA PRO A 62 4.90 11.49 -11.09
C PRO A 62 3.75 12.50 -11.16
N SER A 63 2.70 12.16 -11.90
CA SER A 63 1.42 12.83 -11.91
C SER A 63 0.38 11.87 -11.34
N GLY A 64 0.12 12.04 -10.04
CA GLY A 64 -0.76 11.16 -9.26
C GLY A 64 -0.14 9.81 -8.90
N TRP A 65 -0.87 9.08 -8.06
CA TRP A 65 -0.46 7.80 -7.52
C TRP A 65 -1.51 6.72 -7.78
N LYS A 66 -1.06 5.47 -7.84
CA LYS A 66 -1.91 4.28 -7.80
C LYS A 66 -1.31 3.28 -6.81
N TYR A 67 -2.08 2.29 -6.43
CA TYR A 67 -1.66 1.18 -5.61
C TYR A 67 -1.63 -0.09 -6.43
N GLU A 68 -0.52 -0.81 -6.40
CA GLU A 68 -0.33 -2.07 -7.13
C GLU A 68 -0.20 -3.22 -6.15
N TYR A 69 -0.94 -4.30 -6.38
CA TYR A 69 -0.97 -5.46 -5.50
C TYR A 69 0.41 -6.14 -5.47
N ASP A 70 0.89 -6.36 -4.25
CA ASP A 70 2.15 -7.04 -3.97
C ASP A 70 1.83 -8.42 -3.37
N PRO A 71 1.78 -9.48 -4.19
CA PRO A 71 1.43 -10.83 -3.73
C PRO A 71 2.50 -11.45 -2.82
N GLU A 72 3.75 -11.00 -2.95
CA GLU A 72 4.82 -11.44 -2.05
C GLU A 72 4.72 -10.78 -0.68
N GLY A 73 3.95 -9.69 -0.57
CA GLY A 73 3.30 -9.24 0.65
C GLY A 73 4.19 -9.22 1.88
N LYS A 74 5.49 -8.91 1.75
CA LYS A 74 6.30 -8.60 2.92
C LYS A 74 5.78 -7.25 3.41
N ALA A 75 4.87 -7.29 4.38
CA ALA A 75 4.67 -6.18 5.30
C ALA A 75 6.09 -5.67 5.63
N PRO A 76 6.39 -4.38 5.40
CA PRO A 76 7.75 -3.88 5.55
C PRO A 76 8.24 -4.33 6.92
N ASP A 77 9.28 -5.20 6.94
CA ASP A 77 9.84 -5.87 8.12
C ASP A 77 9.47 -5.09 9.38
N ALA A 78 8.58 -5.66 10.21
CA ALA A 78 7.77 -4.97 11.23
C ALA A 78 8.57 -4.17 12.27
N GLY A 79 9.20 -3.08 11.82
CA GLY A 79 9.98 -2.12 12.59
C GLY A 79 11.40 -1.88 12.06
N PRO A 80 12.04 -0.80 12.55
CA PRO A 80 13.30 -0.33 12.02
C PRO A 80 14.40 -1.38 12.14
N LYS A 81 15.21 -1.56 11.09
CA LYS A 81 16.45 -2.38 11.10
C LYS A 81 17.50 -1.71 11.99
N TRP A 82 17.36 -1.90 13.29
CA TRP A 82 18.40 -1.55 14.26
C TRP A 82 19.42 -2.69 14.38
N PRO A 83 20.70 -2.39 14.60
CA PRO A 83 21.73 -3.42 14.76
C PRO A 83 21.51 -4.30 16.00
N TRP A 84 20.63 -3.93 16.93
CA TRP A 84 20.25 -4.73 18.10
C TRP A 84 18.93 -5.50 17.96
N ARG A 85 18.32 -5.53 16.77
CA ARG A 85 17.15 -6.40 16.54
C ARG A 85 17.59 -7.84 16.32
N LYS A 86 17.17 -8.75 17.21
CA LYS A 86 17.34 -10.18 17.01
C LYS A 86 16.42 -10.67 15.88
N PRO A 87 16.92 -11.44 14.92
CA PRO A 87 16.07 -12.10 13.93
C PRO A 87 15.13 -13.08 14.64
N ARG A 88 13.88 -13.15 14.18
CA ARG A 88 12.87 -14.12 14.64
C ARG A 88 12.78 -15.27 13.65
#